data_AF-A0A961XLS7-F1
#
_entry.id   AF-A0A961XLS7-F1
#
_cell.length_a   1.000
_cell.length_b   1.000
_cell.length_c   1.000
_cell.angle_alpha   90.00
_cell.angle_beta   90.00
_cell.angle_gamma   90.00
#
_symmetry.space_group_name_H-M   'P 1'
#
loop_
_entity.id
_entity.type
_entity.pdbx_description
1 polymer ?
#
loop_
_entity_poly.entity_id
_entity_poly.type
_entity_poly.pdbx_seq_one_letter_code
_entity_poly.pdbx_strand_id
1 'polypeptide(L)'
;ITLLITVAAMMVSVLLALRSRLVAMQKNRADRYNYQLLDINRRATAATGADDLDALSAELAAIQETVVVALDTDEVTDEGFQSFALLWASVRQTIAERRAELGASTARGM
;
A
#
# COMPACT_ATOMS: atom_id res chain seq x y z
N ILE A 1 -6.46 -23.44 -43.58
CA ILE A 1 -7.38 -22.97 -42.52
C ILE A 1 -6.84 -23.29 -41.14
N THR A 2 -6.46 -24.55 -40.87
CA THR A 2 -5.90 -24.99 -39.58
C THR A 2 -4.67 -24.19 -39.14
N LEU A 3 -3.72 -23.92 -40.05
CA LEU A 3 -2.50 -23.14 -39.76
C LEU A 3 -2.81 -21.71 -39.25
N LEU A 4 -3.80 -21.04 -39.84
CA LEU A 4 -4.20 -19.68 -39.45
C LEU A 4 -4.80 -19.66 -38.04
N ILE A 5 -5.60 -20.68 -37.69
CA ILE A 5 -6.19 -20.81 -36.36
C ILE A 5 -5.10 -21.04 -35.31
N THR A 6 -4.12 -21.88 -35.61
CA THR A 6 -3.01 -22.15 -34.68
C THR A 6 -2.15 -20.91 -34.46
N VAL A 7 -1.81 -20.17 -35.53
CA VAL A 7 -1.03 -18.93 -35.44
C VAL A 7 -1.79 -17.85 -34.66
N ALA A 8 -3.10 -17.72 -34.86
CA ALA A 8 -3.95 -16.80 -34.08
C ALA A 8 -4.00 -17.19 -32.59
N ALA A 9 -4.17 -18.48 -32.27
CA ALA A 9 -4.17 -18.96 -30.90
C ALA A 9 -2.83 -18.71 -30.20
N MET A 10 -1.70 -18.88 -30.91
CA MET A 10 -0.37 -18.56 -30.37
C MET A 10 -0.21 -17.05 -30.10
N MET A 11 -0.67 -16.17 -31.00
CA MET A 11 -0.61 -14.73 -30.78
C MET A 11 -1.41 -14.30 -29.53
N VAL A 12 -2.63 -14.84 -29.36
CA VAL A 12 -3.44 -14.58 -28.16
C VAL A 12 -2.73 -15.08 -26.89
N SER A 13 -2.09 -16.24 -26.97
CA SER A 13 -1.37 -16.83 -25.83
C SER A 13 -0.16 -15.98 -25.42
N VAL A 14 0.59 -15.47 -26.40
CA VAL A 14 1.71 -14.54 -26.16
C VAL A 14 1.20 -13.24 -25.54
N LEU A 15 0.10 -12.68 -26.04
CA LEU A 15 -0.49 -11.44 -25.53
C LEU A 15 -0.95 -11.60 -24.07
N LEU A 16 -1.60 -12.71 -23.76
CA LEU A 16 -2.04 -13.04 -22.39
C LEU A 16 -0.87 -13.26 -21.43
N ALA A 17 0.19 -13.93 -21.89
CA ALA A 17 1.40 -14.15 -21.10
C ALA A 17 2.18 -12.86 -20.83
N LEU A 18 2.20 -11.93 -21.79
CA LEU A 18 2.81 -10.62 -21.59
C LEU A 18 1.99 -9.77 -20.60
N ARG A 19 0.66 -9.76 -20.76
CA ARG A 19 -0.25 -9.10 -19.81
C ARG A 19 -0.10 -9.65 -18.40
N SER A 20 -0.04 -10.96 -18.21
CA SER A 20 0.08 -11.57 -16.89
C SER A 20 1.39 -11.21 -16.20
N ARG A 21 2.50 -11.07 -16.95
CA ARG A 21 3.79 -10.61 -16.41
C ARG A 21 3.74 -9.15 -15.95
N LEU A 22 3.12 -8.26 -16.72
CA LEU A 22 2.96 -6.85 -16.34
C LEU A 22 2.13 -6.71 -15.06
N VAL A 23 0.99 -7.41 -15.00
CA VAL A 23 0.13 -7.44 -13.80
C VAL A 23 0.86 -8.00 -12.59
N ALA A 24 1.64 -9.07 -12.76
CA ALA A 24 2.43 -9.65 -11.67
C ALA A 24 3.50 -8.67 -11.15
N MET A 25 4.14 -7.90 -12.04
CA MET A 25 5.11 -6.87 -11.63
C MET A 25 4.45 -5.71 -10.87
N GLN A 26 3.30 -5.22 -11.34
CA GLN A 26 2.56 -4.15 -10.66
C GLN A 26 2.05 -4.61 -9.28
N LYS A 27 1.54 -5.84 -9.18
CA LYS A 27 1.13 -6.44 -7.89
C LYS A 27 2.29 -6.47 -6.89
N ASN A 28 3.47 -6.90 -7.33
CA ASN A 28 4.66 -6.94 -6.48
C ASN A 28 5.08 -5.55 -5.97
N ARG A 29 4.80 -4.47 -6.72
CA ARG A 29 5.02 -3.10 -6.23
C ARG A 29 3.96 -2.67 -5.22
N ALA A 30 2.67 -2.93 -5.49
CA ALA A 30 1.60 -2.60 -4.56
C ALA A 30 1.80 -3.30 -3.20
N ASP A 31 2.23 -4.57 -3.21
CA ASP A 31 2.52 -5.34 -2.00
C ASP A 31 3.63 -4.70 -1.16
N ARG A 32 4.64 -4.08 -1.79
CA ARG A 32 5.72 -3.36 -1.09
C ARG A 32 5.18 -2.22 -0.23
N TYR A 33 4.27 -1.41 -0.77
CA TYR A 33 3.66 -0.31 -0.01
C TYR A 33 2.80 -0.84 1.13
N ASN A 34 2.07 -1.94 0.91
CA ASN A 34 1.29 -2.59 1.96
C ASN A 34 2.17 -3.07 3.12
N TYR A 35 3.34 -3.65 2.83
CA TYR A 35 4.28 -4.06 3.88
C TYR A 35 4.81 -2.86 4.69
N GLN A 36 5.07 -1.72 4.03
CA GLN A 36 5.48 -0.51 4.74
C GLN A 36 4.38 0.01 5.67
N LEU A 37 3.12 0.01 5.22
CA LEU A 37 1.98 0.37 6.06
C LEU A 37 1.83 -0.57 7.27
N LEU A 38 1.98 -1.89 7.07
CA LEU A 38 1.92 -2.86 8.16
C LEU A 38 3.05 -2.65 9.19
N ASP A 39 4.23 -2.22 8.76
CA ASP A 39 5.33 -1.90 9.64
C ASP A 39 5.06 -0.63 10.47
N ILE A 40 4.57 0.44 9.81
CA ILE A 40 4.13 1.66 10.49
C ILE A 40 3.04 1.34 11.52
N ASN A 41 2.07 0.50 11.16
CA ASN A 41 1.01 0.10 12.07
C ASN A 41 1.56 -0.59 13.33
N ARG A 42 2.48 -1.54 13.15
CA ARG A 42 3.13 -2.25 14.26
C ARG A 42 3.87 -1.28 15.18
N ARG A 43 4.61 -0.34 14.60
CA ARG A 43 5.34 0.70 15.33
C ARG A 43 4.40 1.67 16.04
N ALA A 44 3.28 2.04 15.42
CA ALA A 44 2.26 2.89 16.03
C ALA A 44 1.63 2.23 17.26
N THR A 45 1.28 0.94 17.19
CA THR A 45 0.76 0.20 18.34
C THR A 45 1.78 0.13 19.50
N ALA A 46 3.06 0.02 19.18
CA ALA A 46 4.14 -0.05 20.17
C ALA A 46 4.63 1.32 20.68
N ALA A 47 4.20 2.42 20.07
CA ALA A 47 4.69 3.76 20.40
C ALA A 47 4.33 4.15 21.83
N THR A 48 5.29 4.76 22.53
CA THR A 48 5.13 5.23 23.91
C THR A 48 5.15 6.75 24.03
N GLY A 49 5.60 7.47 22.99
CA GLY A 49 5.65 8.93 22.93
C GLY A 49 4.78 9.51 21.83
N ALA A 50 4.34 10.76 22.04
CA ALA A 50 3.66 11.54 21.00
C ALA A 50 4.59 11.83 19.81
N ASP A 51 5.87 12.09 20.09
CA ASP A 51 6.89 12.37 19.06
C ASP A 51 7.09 11.17 18.10
N ASP A 52 7.04 9.94 18.62
CA ASP A 52 7.11 8.72 17.80
C ASP A 52 5.92 8.66 16.82
N LEU A 53 4.73 9.02 17.29
CA LEU A 53 3.51 9.05 16.48
C LEU A 53 3.53 10.18 15.45
N ASP A 54 4.18 11.31 15.74
CA ASP A 54 4.37 12.40 14.77
C ASP A 54 5.31 11.95 13.65
N ALA A 55 6.43 11.30 13.99
CA ALA A 55 7.34 10.71 13.01
C ALA A 55 6.65 9.66 12.13
N LEU A 56 5.85 8.78 12.73
CA LEU A 56 5.05 7.78 11.99
C LEU A 56 4.01 8.41 11.08
N SER A 57 3.38 9.51 11.51
CA SER A 57 2.41 10.25 10.69
C SER A 57 3.07 10.88 9.47
N ALA A 58 4.29 11.41 9.62
CA ALA A 58 5.07 11.95 8.51
C ALA A 58 5.50 10.86 7.51
N GLU A 59 5.96 9.70 8.02
CA GLU A 59 6.30 8.55 7.17
C GLU A 59 5.09 8.03 6.38
N LEU A 60 3.93 7.95 7.04
CA LEU A 60 2.67 7.57 6.41
C LEU A 60 2.25 8.52 5.28
N ALA A 61 2.48 9.83 5.45
CA ALA A 61 2.22 10.83 4.42
C ALA A 61 3.19 10.71 3.24
N ALA A 62 4.48 10.47 3.49
CA ALA A 62 5.47 10.28 2.43
C ALA A 62 5.19 9.04 1.55
N ILE A 63 4.72 7.94 2.16
CA ILE A 63 4.30 6.75 1.41
C ILE A 63 3.08 7.06 0.54
N GLN A 64 2.11 7.82 1.06
CA GLN A 64 0.93 8.21 0.29
C GLN A 64 1.32 8.99 -0.97
N GLU A 65 2.21 9.98 -0.84
CA GLU A 65 2.71 10.75 -1.99
C GLU A 65 3.39 9.84 -3.02
N THR A 66 4.25 8.93 -2.56
CA THR A 66 4.96 7.98 -3.42
C THR A 66 3.99 7.06 -4.17
N VAL A 67 2.96 6.54 -3.49
CA VAL A 67 1.95 5.67 -4.10
C VAL A 67 1.10 6.40 -5.13
N VAL A 68 0.75 7.67 -4.90
CA VAL A 68 -0.02 8.46 -5.87
C VAL A 68 0.78 8.66 -7.16
N VAL A 69 2.08 8.95 -7.06
CA VAL A 69 2.97 9.02 -8.24
C VAL A 69 3.10 7.65 -8.91
N ALA A 70 3.19 6.57 -8.13
CA ALA A 70 3.26 5.21 -8.66
C ALA A 70 1.96 4.79 -9.40
N LEU A 71 0.81 5.30 -8.98
CA LEU A 71 -0.46 5.11 -9.69
C LEU A 71 -0.45 5.87 -11.02
N ASP A 72 -0.04 7.14 -11.02
CA ASP A 72 0.03 7.98 -12.22
C ASP A 72 1.01 7.42 -13.28
N THR A 73 2.07 6.75 -12.84
CA THR A 73 3.09 6.15 -13.72
C THR A 73 2.80 4.69 -14.14
N ASP A 74 1.56 4.22 -13.93
CA ASP A 74 1.13 2.82 -14.18
C ASP A 74 1.99 1.76 -13.45
N GLU A 75 2.72 2.15 -12.41
CA GLU A 75 3.53 1.24 -11.59
C GLU A 75 2.68 0.49 -10.55
N VAL A 76 1.52 1.03 -10.20
CA VAL A 76 0.51 0.46 -9.31
C VAL A 76 -0.83 0.43 -10.06
N THR A 77 -1.57 -0.68 -9.94
CA THR A 77 -2.92 -0.79 -10.51
C THR A 77 -3.96 -0.10 -9.65
N ASP A 78 -5.11 0.25 -10.23
CA ASP A 78 -6.27 0.76 -9.47
C ASP A 78 -6.67 -0.15 -8.30
N GLU A 79 -6.70 -1.47 -8.50
CA GLU A 79 -7.00 -2.47 -7.46
C GLU A 79 -5.96 -2.45 -6.33
N GLY A 80 -4.67 -2.35 -6.70
CA GLY A 80 -3.57 -2.23 -5.74
C GLY A 80 -3.68 -0.94 -4.93
N PHE A 81 -4.02 0.17 -5.59
CA PHE A 81 -4.24 1.45 -4.94
C PHE A 81 -5.46 1.45 -4.01
N GLN A 82 -6.58 0.82 -4.41
CA GLN A 82 -7.76 0.67 -3.55
C GLN A 82 -7.43 -0.13 -2.29
N SER A 83 -6.73 -1.24 -2.44
CA SER A 83 -6.28 -2.07 -1.32
C SER A 83 -5.35 -1.30 -0.38
N PHE A 84 -4.40 -0.56 -0.95
CA PHE A 84 -3.52 0.34 -0.21
C PHE A 84 -4.31 1.41 0.56
N ALA A 85 -5.29 2.07 -0.08
CA ALA A 85 -6.05 3.15 0.53
C ALA A 85 -6.84 2.69 1.77
N LEU A 86 -7.41 1.49 1.72
CA LEU A 86 -8.08 0.87 2.86
C LEU A 86 -7.11 0.63 4.03
N LEU A 87 -5.94 0.07 3.73
CA LEU A 87 -4.91 -0.18 4.74
C LEU A 87 -4.37 1.13 5.32
N TRP A 88 -4.08 2.11 4.47
CA TRP A 88 -3.59 3.44 4.86
C TRP A 88 -4.57 4.13 5.82
N ALA A 89 -5.87 4.08 5.53
CA ALA A 89 -6.90 4.62 6.40
C ALA A 89 -6.91 3.94 7.77
N SER A 90 -6.77 2.61 7.80
CA SER A 90 -6.65 1.85 9.05
C SER A 90 -5.42 2.27 9.86
N VAL A 91 -4.25 2.39 9.23
CA VAL A 91 -3.01 2.78 9.93
C VAL A 91 -3.11 4.20 10.47
N ARG A 92 -3.67 5.13 9.69
CA ARG A 92 -3.93 6.50 10.13
C ARG A 92 -4.83 6.52 11.36
N GLN A 93 -5.87 5.70 11.37
CA GLN A 93 -6.78 5.58 12.50
C GLN A 93 -6.05 5.02 13.74
N THR A 94 -5.25 3.97 13.60
CA THR A 94 -4.46 3.40 14.71
C THR A 94 -3.49 4.43 15.31
N ILE A 95 -2.82 5.24 14.49
CA ILE A 95 -1.97 6.33 14.98
C ILE A 95 -2.78 7.37 15.77
N ALA A 96 -3.97 7.74 15.27
CA ALA A 96 -4.84 8.71 15.94
C ALA A 96 -5.36 8.17 17.29
N GLU A 97 -5.78 6.92 17.33
CA GLU A 97 -6.22 6.23 18.55
C GLU A 97 -5.11 6.18 19.58
N ARG A 98 -3.90 5.74 19.18
CA ARG A 98 -2.75 5.69 20.08
C ARG A 98 -2.38 7.07 20.62
N ARG A 99 -2.44 8.12 19.79
CA ARG A 99 -2.18 9.50 20.22
C ARG A 99 -3.18 9.94 21.30
N ALA A 100 -4.46 9.60 21.13
CA ALA A 100 -5.48 9.89 22.12
C ALA A 100 -5.26 9.14 23.44
N GLU A 101 -4.87 7.86 23.39
CA GLU A 101 -4.55 7.06 24.58
C GLU A 101 -3.37 7.62 25.39
N LEU A 102 -2.30 8.04 24.69
CA LEU A 102 -1.12 8.63 25.33
C LEU A 102 -1.48 9.98 25.98
N GLY A 103 -2.22 10.84 25.29
CA GLY A 103 -2.69 12.12 25.84
C GLY A 103 -3.60 11.95 27.07
N ALA A 104 -4.51 10.97 27.03
CA ALA A 104 -5.39 10.67 28.16
C ALA A 104 -4.64 10.09 29.36
N SER A 105 -3.54 9.34 29.13
CA SER A 105 -2.71 8.78 30.20
C SER A 105 -1.89 9.86 30.91
N THR A 106 -1.38 10.85 30.17
CA THR A 106 -0.71 12.03 30.75
C THR A 106 -1.65 12.85 31.64
N ALA A 107 -2.90 13.04 31.22
CA ALA A 107 -3.89 13.80 32.00
C ALA A 107 -4.35 13.10 33.29
N ARG A 108 -4.21 11.78 33.39
CA ARG A 108 -4.65 10.96 34.53
C ARG A 108 -3.57 10.78 35.62
N GLY A 109 -2.32 11.11 35.30
CA GLY A 109 -1.18 11.03 36.21
C GLY A 109 -0.85 12.36 36.92
N MET A 110 -1.58 13.44 36.61
CA MET A 110 -1.58 14.71 37.33
C MET A 110 -2.77 14.78 38.29
#